data_AF-A0A6S7HY89-F1
#
_entry.id   AF-A0A6S7HY89-F1
#
_cell.length_a   1.000
_cell.length_b   1.000
_cell.length_c   1.000
_cell.angle_alpha   90.00
_cell.angle_beta   90.00
_cell.angle_gamma   90.00
#
_symmetry.space_group_name_H-M   'P 1'
#
loop_
_entity.id
_entity.type
_entity.pdbx_description
1 polymer ?
#
loop_
_entity_poly.entity_id
_entity_poly.type
_entity_poly.pdbx_seq_one_letter_code
_entity_poly.pdbx_strand_id
1 'polypeptide(L)' 'ELTVFCWTHRKQSEWMAEIVRTMADTGSDWTKEHAYDSYAPQRQSVPAQWFVDGEDYFYAVSKALDEAKEEIYITDWW' A
#
# COMPACT_ATOMS: atom_id res chain seq x y z
N GLU A 1 8.22 -18.32 4.10
CA GLU A 1 9.68 -18.26 3.85
C GLU A 1 9.89 -17.89 2.39
N LEU A 2 10.66 -16.84 2.09
CA LEU A 2 10.96 -16.44 0.72
C LEU A 2 12.25 -17.14 0.27
N THR A 3 12.15 -18.05 -0.70
CA THR A 3 13.32 -18.76 -1.24
C THR A 3 13.72 -18.17 -2.59
N VAL A 4 14.95 -17.65 -2.68
CA VAL A 4 15.49 -17.07 -3.92
C VAL A 4 16.57 -17.99 -4.49
N PHE A 5 16.35 -18.51 -5.69
CA PHE A 5 17.34 -19.33 -6.40
C PHE A 5 18.35 -18.44 -7.14
N CYS A 6 19.63 -18.54 -6.80
CA CYS A 6 20.72 -17.80 -7.44
C CYS A 6 21.70 -18.75 -8.13
N TRP A 7 22.07 -18.46 -9.37
CA TRP A 7 22.99 -19.30 -10.17
C TRP A 7 24.48 -19.08 -9.84
N THR A 8 24.82 -18.02 -9.11
CA THR A 8 26.17 -17.75 -8.60
C THR A 8 26.11 -17.10 -7.23
N HIS A 9 27.15 -17.30 -6.42
CA HIS A 9 27.30 -16.62 -5.12
C HIS A 9 27.32 -15.10 -5.27
N ARG A 10 27.99 -14.56 -6.31
CA ARG A 10 27.99 -13.12 -6.59
C ARG A 10 26.57 -12.57 -6.78
N LYS A 11 25.73 -13.27 -7.53
CA LYS A 11 24.33 -12.85 -7.74
C LYS A 11 23.51 -12.95 -6.47
N GLN A 12 23.74 -13.95 -5.64
CA GLN A 12 23.13 -14.01 -4.30
C GLN A 12 23.50 -12.77 -3.47
N SER A 13 24.79 -12.39 -3.43
CA SER A 13 25.23 -11.21 -2.70
C SER A 13 24.62 -9.92 -3.25
N GLU A 14 24.54 -9.77 -4.57
CA GLU A 14 23.89 -8.62 -5.23
C GLU A 14 22.39 -8.53 -4.88
N TRP A 15 21.67 -9.66 -4.97
CA TRP A 15 20.26 -9.73 -4.61
C TRP A 15 20.03 -9.39 -3.13
N MET A 16 20.84 -9.95 -2.23
CA MET A 16 20.74 -9.65 -0.80
C MET A 16 20.97 -8.16 -0.53
N ALA A 17 21.97 -7.55 -1.16
CA ALA A 17 22.25 -6.12 -1.01
C ALA A 17 21.07 -5.26 -1.47
N GLU A 18 20.45 -5.60 -2.61
CA GLU A 18 19.34 -4.82 -3.14
C GLU A 18 18.04 -5.00 -2.33
N ILE A 19 17.77 -6.21 -1.82
CA ILE A 19 16.63 -6.46 -0.93
C ILE A 19 16.78 -5.60 0.33
N VAL A 20 17.93 -5.67 1.00
CA VAL A 20 18.18 -4.89 2.23
C VAL A 20 18.06 -3.40 1.95
N ARG A 21 18.60 -2.93 0.81
CA ARG A 21 18.47 -1.53 0.38
C ARG A 21 17.01 -1.13 0.16
N THR A 22 16.25 -1.94 -0.57
CA THR A 22 14.83 -1.66 -0.87
C THR A 22 13.98 -1.66 0.40
N MET A 23 14.24 -2.59 1.33
CA MET A 23 13.58 -2.63 2.63
C MET A 23 13.90 -1.39 3.48
N ALA A 24 15.12 -0.85 3.38
CA ALA A 24 15.51 0.35 4.11
C ALA A 24 14.93 1.65 3.51
N ASP A 25 14.69 1.69 2.20
CA ASP A 25 14.23 2.86 1.46
C ASP A 25 12.71 2.79 1.21
N THR A 26 12.28 2.43 0.01
CA THR A 26 10.88 2.44 -0.43
C THR A 26 9.99 1.42 0.28
N GLY A 27 10.57 0.32 0.75
CA GLY A 27 9.87 -0.75 1.47
C GLY A 27 9.82 -0.53 2.99
N SER A 28 10.40 0.57 3.48
CA SER A 28 10.53 0.79 4.92
C SER A 28 9.18 0.96 5.63
N ASP A 29 8.18 1.46 4.92
CA ASP A 29 6.79 1.58 5.36
C ASP A 29 6.10 0.22 5.58
N TRP A 30 6.61 -0.87 5.02
CA TRP A 30 5.97 -2.20 5.06
C TRP A 30 6.77 -3.24 5.83
N THR A 31 7.92 -2.83 6.39
CA THR A 31 8.87 -3.72 7.09
C THR A 31 9.09 -3.34 8.55
N LYS A 32 8.42 -2.28 9.01
CA LYS A 32 8.49 -1.75 10.39
C LYS A 32 7.12 -1.86 11.04
N GLU A 33 7.13 -1.89 12.37
CA GLU A 33 5.92 -1.77 13.18
C GLU A 33 5.40 -0.32 13.16
N HIS A 34 4.08 -0.16 13.11
CA HIS A 34 3.42 1.13 13.15
C HIS A 34 2.57 1.28 14.40
N ALA A 35 2.06 2.49 14.64
CA ALA A 35 1.16 2.75 15.76
C ALA A 35 -0.04 1.78 15.75
N TYR A 36 -0.39 1.28 16.94
CA TYR A 36 -1.53 0.37 17.16
C TYR A 36 -1.43 -0.96 16.39
N ASP A 37 -0.22 -1.44 16.13
CA ASP A 37 0.05 -2.67 15.36
C ASP A 37 -0.57 -2.64 13.94
N SER A 38 -0.75 -1.43 13.39
CA SER A 38 -1.24 -1.21 12.02
C SER A 38 -0.23 -1.74 10.99
N TYR A 39 -0.74 -2.27 9.88
CA TYR A 39 0.11 -2.62 8.73
C TYR A 39 0.59 -1.37 7.96
N ALA A 40 -0.13 -0.25 8.09
CA ALA A 40 0.11 0.98 7.33
C ALA A 40 0.73 2.08 8.21
N PRO A 41 1.65 2.89 7.67
CA PRO A 41 2.27 4.01 8.37
C PRO A 41 1.33 5.21 8.51
N GLN A 42 1.64 6.11 9.45
CA GLN A 42 0.96 7.40 9.56
C GLN A 42 1.36 8.33 8.42
N ARG A 43 0.37 8.82 7.64
CA ARG A 43 0.58 9.78 6.56
C ARG A 43 0.15 11.18 6.99
N GLN A 44 1.05 12.15 6.92
CA GLN A 44 0.77 13.55 7.26
C GLN A 44 0.23 14.31 6.04
N SER A 45 -0.55 15.36 6.29
CA SER A 45 -1.09 16.26 5.24
C SER A 45 -1.93 15.56 4.17
N VAL A 46 -2.66 14.50 4.52
CA VAL A 46 -3.59 13.81 3.61
C VAL A 46 -4.95 14.52 3.65
N PRO A 47 -5.50 14.95 2.49
CA PRO A 47 -6.87 15.44 2.43
C PRO A 47 -7.84 14.32 2.81
N ALA A 48 -8.70 14.58 3.78
CA ALA A 48 -9.72 13.65 4.24
C ALA A 48 -11.07 14.36 4.34
N GLN A 49 -12.13 13.66 3.95
CA GLN A 49 -13.51 14.11 4.07
C GLN A 49 -14.31 13.05 4.81
N TRP A 50 -15.13 13.50 5.75
CA TRP A 50 -16.10 12.65 6.45
C TRP A 50 -17.50 12.93 5.89
N PHE A 51 -18.37 11.93 6.00
CA PHE A 51 -19.74 11.99 5.54
C PHE A 51 -20.65 11.60 6.71
N VAL A 52 -21.79 12.28 6.80
CA VAL A 52 -22.91 11.85 7.65
C VAL A 52 -23.97 11.34 6.70
N ASP A 53 -24.51 10.17 7.01
CA ASP A 53 -25.47 9.45 6.18
C ASP A 53 -24.95 9.09 4.78
N GLY A 54 -25.84 8.51 3.96
CA GLY A 54 -25.49 7.94 2.67
C GLY A 54 -25.56 8.90 1.49
N GLU A 55 -26.33 10.00 1.57
CA GLU A 55 -26.59 10.87 0.41
C GLU A 55 -25.30 11.46 -0.17
N ASP A 56 -24.55 12.19 0.66
CA ASP A 56 -23.29 12.82 0.22
C ASP A 56 -22.19 11.79 -0.07
N TYR A 57 -22.17 10.68 0.69
CA TYR A 57 -21.22 9.59 0.48
C TYR A 57 -21.42 8.95 -0.90
N PHE A 58 -22.65 8.53 -1.22
CA PHE A 58 -22.95 7.88 -2.50
C PHE A 58 -22.85 8.85 -3.68
N TYR A 59 -23.14 10.14 -3.48
CA TYR A 59 -22.85 11.16 -4.48
C TYR A 59 -21.35 11.25 -4.77
N ALA A 60 -20.50 11.34 -3.75
CA ALA A 60 -19.03 11.37 -3.91
C ALA A 60 -18.49 10.10 -4.58
N VAL A 61 -18.99 8.92 -4.18
CA VAL A 61 -18.66 7.64 -4.81
C VAL A 61 -19.05 7.66 -6.29
N SER A 62 -20.27 8.12 -6.64
CA SER A 62 -20.72 8.18 -8.04
C SER A 62 -19.80 9.04 -8.91
N LYS A 63 -19.30 10.16 -8.37
CA LYS A 63 -18.32 11.02 -9.05
C LYS A 63 -16.98 10.33 -9.25
N ALA A 64 -16.45 9.69 -8.21
CA ALA A 64 -15.19 8.95 -8.29
C ALA A 64 -15.26 7.81 -9.33
N LEU A 65 -16.41 7.12 -9.42
CA LEU A 65 -16.64 6.06 -10.41
C LEU A 65 -16.67 6.61 -11.84
N ASP A 66 -17.34 7.74 -12.08
CA ASP A 66 -17.43 8.38 -13.40
C ASP A 66 -16.08 8.97 -13.86
N GLU A 67 -15.26 9.45 -12.92
CA GLU A 67 -13.95 10.05 -13.21
C GLU A 67 -12.81 9.03 -13.36
N ALA A 68 -13.01 7.78 -12.95
CA ALA A 68 -12.00 6.72 -12.96
C ALA A 68 -11.35 6.54 -14.34
N LYS A 69 -10.02 6.30 -14.34
CA LYS A 69 -9.22 6.17 -15.58
C LYS A 69 -8.66 4.78 -15.82
N GLU A 70 -8.44 4.00 -14.77
CA GLU A 70 -7.73 2.73 -14.86
C GLU A 70 -8.52 1.62 -14.15
N GLU A 71 -8.59 1.68 -12.82
CA GLU A 71 -9.09 0.56 -12.03
C GLU A 71 -10.07 1.04 -10.95
N ILE A 72 -11.06 0.18 -10.65
CA ILE A 72 -12.03 0.38 -9.56
C ILE A 72 -12.00 -0.87 -8.70
N TYR A 73 -11.62 -0.71 -7.44
CA TYR A 73 -11.63 -1.78 -6.43
C TYR A 73 -12.85 -1.62 -5.53
N ILE A 74 -13.72 -2.63 -5.49
CA ILE A 74 -14.93 -2.65 -4.67
C ILE A 74 -14.89 -3.87 -3.75
N THR A 75 -15.14 -3.64 -2.46
CA THR A 75 -15.34 -4.70 -1.47
C THR A 75 -16.66 -4.42 -0.75
N ASP A 76 -17.60 -5.35 -0.80
CA ASP A 76 -18.90 -5.26 -0.12
C ASP A 76 -19.15 -6.55 0.66
N TRP A 77 -20.06 -6.50 1.63
CA TRP A 77 -20.38 -7.61 2.50
C TRP A 77 -21.62 -8.41 2.08
N TRP A 78 -22.65 -7.75 1.51
CA TRP A 78 -23.95 -8.37 1.24
C TRP A 78 -23.98 -9.18 -0.07
#